data_AF-A0A964KWX5-F1
#
_entry.id   AF-A0A964KWX5-F1
#
_cell.length_a   1.000
_cell.length_b   1.000
_cell.length_c   1.000
_cell.angle_alpha   90.00
_cell.angle_beta   90.00
_cell.angle_gamma   90.00
#
_symmetry.space_group_name_H-M   'P 1'
#
loop_
_entity.id
_entity.type
_entity.pdbx_description
1 polymer ?
#
loop_
_entity_poly.entity_id
_entity_poly.type
_entity_poly.pdbx_seq_one_letter_code
_entity_poly.pdbx_strand_id
1 'polypeptide(L)'
;MRSAGLPEANDFSEEPNIEVFEQRLMAARPEITAPLVWAIEEAHQCMYLFPRDCPCILYWPLPTTTAENLELYWGTREGVRAVACIE
;
A
#
# COMPACT_ATOMS: atom_id res chain seq x y z
N MET A 1 7.48 26.40 5.59
CA MET A 1 8.45 25.32 5.36
C MET A 1 8.40 24.42 6.59
N ARG A 2 7.66 23.31 6.53
CA ARG A 2 7.58 22.36 7.66
C ARG A 2 8.94 21.67 7.76
N SER A 3 9.52 21.56 8.96
CA SER A 3 10.68 20.70 9.17
C SER A 3 10.32 19.31 8.66
N ALA A 4 11.09 18.76 7.72
CA ALA A 4 10.93 17.37 7.33
C ALA A 4 11.32 16.54 8.56
N GLY A 5 10.33 16.07 9.31
CA GLY A 5 10.54 15.02 10.29
C GLY A 5 11.12 13.79 9.58
N LEU A 6 11.77 12.91 10.34
CA LEU A 6 12.19 11.62 9.80
C LEU A 6 10.98 10.92 9.14
N PRO A 7 11.16 10.28 7.97
CA PRO A 7 10.09 9.54 7.34
C PRO A 7 9.58 8.44 8.27
N GLU A 8 8.26 8.27 8.31
CA GLU A 8 7.62 7.20 9.07
C GLU A 8 7.89 5.85 8.40
N ALA A 9 8.18 4.83 9.20
CA ALA A 9 8.42 3.47 8.74
C ALA A 9 7.30 2.57 9.26
N ASN A 10 6.46 2.08 8.36
CA ASN A 10 5.35 1.17 8.66
C ASN A 10 5.69 -0.26 8.26
N ASP A 11 5.38 -1.21 9.15
CA ASP A 11 5.43 -2.64 8.85
C ASP A 11 4.04 -3.15 8.44
N PHE A 12 4.01 -3.96 7.38
CA PHE A 12 2.79 -4.57 6.84
C PHE A 12 2.95 -6.08 6.78
N SER A 13 3.05 -6.72 7.95
CA SER A 13 3.20 -8.17 8.09
C SER A 13 1.87 -8.93 7.96
N GLU A 14 1.91 -10.11 7.33
CA GLU A 14 0.81 -11.08 7.30
C GLU A 14 0.87 -12.07 8.47
N GLU A 15 1.91 -11.99 9.30
CA GLU A 15 2.09 -12.82 10.48
C GLU A 15 1.52 -12.08 11.69
N PRO A 16 0.26 -12.35 12.11
CA PRO A 16 -0.40 -11.59 13.17
C PRO A 16 0.26 -11.77 14.55
N ASN A 17 1.10 -12.80 14.70
CA ASN A 17 1.79 -13.14 15.93
C ASN A 17 3.31 -12.90 15.83
N ILE A 18 3.77 -12.07 14.90
CA ILE A 18 5.19 -11.74 14.78
C ILE A 18 5.69 -11.05 16.06
N GLU A 19 6.65 -11.69 16.75
CA GLU A 19 7.26 -11.12 17.96
C GLU A 19 8.46 -10.23 17.62
N VAL A 20 9.19 -10.58 16.55
CA VAL A 20 10.38 -9.88 16.09
C VAL A 20 10.33 -9.74 14.57
N PHE A 21 10.46 -8.51 14.08
CA PHE A 21 10.61 -8.25 12.65
C PHE A 21 12.10 -8.30 12.27
N GLU A 22 12.49 -9.34 11.52
CA GLU A 22 13.82 -9.45 10.93
C GLU A 22 13.81 -8.96 9.48
N GLN A 23 14.64 -7.96 9.20
CA GLN A 23 14.75 -7.41 7.85
C GLN A 23 15.34 -8.44 6.88
N ARG A 24 14.59 -8.79 5.84
CA ARG A 24 15.05 -9.73 4.81
C ARG A 24 16.13 -9.12 3.92
N LEU A 25 17.21 -9.89 3.71
CA LEU A 25 18.20 -9.61 2.67
C LEU A 25 17.65 -10.00 1.30
N MET A 26 18.04 -9.27 0.27
CA MET A 26 17.63 -9.54 -1.10
C MET A 26 18.49 -10.67 -1.69
N ALA A 27 18.02 -11.91 -1.62
CA ALA A 27 18.75 -13.07 -2.14
C ALA A 27 19.13 -12.93 -3.64
N ALA A 28 18.29 -12.27 -4.44
CA ALA A 28 18.55 -12.00 -5.86
C ALA A 28 19.64 -10.94 -6.11
N ARG A 29 20.07 -10.21 -5.08
CA ARG A 29 21.04 -9.10 -5.12
C ARG A 29 22.00 -9.22 -3.94
N PRO A 30 22.86 -10.26 -3.89
CA PRO A 30 23.70 -10.57 -2.72
C PRO A 30 24.75 -9.49 -2.42
N GLU A 31 25.05 -8.61 -3.37
CA GLU A 31 25.91 -7.45 -3.15
C GLU A 31 25.27 -6.38 -2.24
N ILE A 32 23.93 -6.42 -2.08
CA ILE A 32 23.18 -5.56 -1.18
C ILE A 32 23.16 -6.22 0.19
N THR A 33 24.09 -5.81 1.05
CA THR A 33 24.28 -6.38 2.40
C THR A 33 23.56 -5.60 3.50
N ALA A 34 23.13 -4.38 3.20
CA ALA A 34 22.32 -3.57 4.11
C ALA A 34 20.82 -3.84 3.90
N PRO A 35 20.01 -3.85 4.96
CA PRO A 35 18.57 -3.85 4.85
C PRO A 35 18.04 -2.71 3.99
N LEU A 36 17.05 -3.00 3.15
CA LEU A 36 16.36 -2.02 2.34
C LEU A 36 14.92 -1.85 2.81
N VAL A 37 14.44 -0.61 2.75
CA VAL A 37 13.03 -0.27 2.93
C VAL A 37 12.47 0.24 1.61
N TRP A 38 11.20 -0.06 1.36
CA TRP A 38 10.48 0.48 0.22
C TRP A 38 9.85 1.82 0.62
N ALA A 39 10.15 2.85 -0.17
CA ALA A 39 9.47 4.14 -0.01
C ALA A 39 8.16 4.11 -0.80
N ILE A 40 7.07 4.41 -0.11
CA ILE A 40 5.73 4.59 -0.68
C ILE A 40 5.06 5.79 -0.04
N GLU A 41 4.25 6.52 -0.80
CA GLU A 41 3.44 7.58 -0.22
C GLU A 41 2.28 7.02 0.62
N GLU A 42 1.90 7.77 1.66
CA GLU A 42 0.87 7.38 2.63
C GLU A 42 -0.44 6.94 1.96
N ALA A 43 -0.87 7.65 0.90
CA ALA A 43 -2.12 7.37 0.19
C ALA A 43 -2.16 5.99 -0.50
N HIS A 44 -1.00 5.39 -0.79
CA HIS A 44 -0.87 4.10 -1.45
C HIS A 44 -0.45 2.97 -0.51
N GLN A 45 -0.21 3.25 0.78
CA GLN A 45 0.12 2.22 1.77
C GLN A 45 -0.96 1.13 1.87
N CYS A 46 -2.21 1.45 1.54
CA CYS A 46 -3.32 0.49 1.52
C CYS A 46 -3.09 -0.71 0.58
N MET A 47 -2.20 -0.59 -0.41
CA MET A 47 -1.79 -1.69 -1.28
C MET A 47 -1.19 -2.86 -0.51
N TYR A 48 -0.60 -2.60 0.66
CA TYR A 48 0.04 -3.63 1.49
C TYR A 48 -0.89 -4.22 2.56
N LEU A 49 -2.15 -3.79 2.63
CA LEU A 49 -3.13 -4.30 3.60
C LEU A 49 -3.84 -5.58 3.14
N PHE A 50 -3.61 -6.00 1.90
CA PHE A 50 -4.13 -7.27 1.38
C PHE A 50 -3.09 -8.38 1.53
N PRO A 51 -3.54 -9.64 1.63
CA PRO A 51 -2.64 -10.77 1.52
C PRO A 51 -1.85 -10.71 0.22
N ARG A 52 -0.57 -11.11 0.23
CA ARG A 52 0.35 -11.00 -0.92
C ARG A 52 -0.03 -11.92 -2.07
N ASP A 53 -0.75 -13.00 -1.76
CA ASP A 53 -1.31 -13.95 -2.73
C ASP A 53 -2.75 -13.60 -3.14
N CYS A 54 -3.35 -12.55 -2.57
CA CYS A 54 -4.68 -12.08 -2.96
C CYS A 54 -4.61 -11.40 -4.34
N PRO A 55 -5.36 -11.85 -5.36
CA PRO A 55 -5.45 -11.18 -6.64
C PRO A 55 -6.33 -9.92 -6.50
N CYS A 56 -5.74 -8.83 -6.01
CA CYS A 56 -6.45 -7.56 -5.83
C CYS A 56 -5.90 -6.45 -6.75
N ILE A 57 -6.82 -5.64 -7.29
CA ILE A 57 -6.52 -4.38 -7.97
C ILE A 57 -7.19 -3.25 -7.18
N LEU A 58 -6.46 -2.17 -6.99
CA LEU A 58 -6.97 -0.95 -6.37
C LEU A 58 -7.26 0.11 -7.44
N TYR A 59 -8.44 0.72 -7.34
CA TYR A 59 -8.86 1.84 -8.17
C TYR A 59 -8.89 3.12 -7.35
N TRP A 60 -8.35 4.19 -7.91
CA TRP A 60 -8.48 5.56 -7.41
C TRP A 60 -9.20 6.40 -8.47
N PRO A 61 -10.06 7.36 -8.06
CA PRO A 61 -10.68 8.25 -9.01
C PRO A 61 -9.65 9.29 -9.47
N LEU A 62 -9.64 9.57 -10.77
CA LEU A 62 -8.88 10.64 -11.38
C LEU A 62 -9.82 11.81 -11.72
N PRO A 63 -9.28 13.02 -11.98
CA PRO A 63 -10.09 14.14 -12.47
C PRO A 63 -10.85 13.83 -13.77
N THR A 64 -10.40 12.82 -14.52
CA THR A 64 -11.00 12.35 -15.77
C THR A 64 -11.93 11.14 -15.60
N THR A 65 -12.13 10.63 -14.38
CA THR A 65 -13.06 9.52 -14.14
C THR A 65 -14.50 9.97 -14.43
N THR A 66 -15.22 9.17 -15.21
CA THR A 66 -16.59 9.48 -15.63
C THR A 66 -17.56 9.39 -14.45
N ALA A 67 -18.66 10.16 -14.52
CA ALA A 67 -19.73 10.08 -13.51
C ALA A 67 -20.32 8.66 -13.41
N GLU A 68 -20.42 7.95 -14.53
CA GLU A 68 -20.86 6.55 -14.57
C GLU A 68 -19.92 5.62 -13.77
N ASN A 69 -18.61 5.75 -13.95
CA ASN A 69 -17.65 4.94 -13.19
C ASN A 69 -17.61 5.33 -11.71
N LEU A 70 -17.76 6.62 -11.38
CA LEU A 70 -17.87 7.05 -9.99
C LEU A 70 -19.10 6.42 -9.32
N GLU A 71 -20.25 6.43 -9.99
CA GLU A 71 -21.45 5.79 -9.46
C GLU A 71 -21.28 4.28 -9.33
N LEU A 72 -20.70 3.63 -10.34
CA LEU A 72 -20.49 2.16 -10.35
C LEU A 72 -19.58 1.69 -9.21
N TYR A 73 -18.44 2.36 -9.00
CA TYR A 73 -17.42 1.89 -8.07
C TYR A 73 -17.50 2.55 -6.68
N TRP A 74 -17.83 3.85 -6.59
CA TRP A 74 -17.93 4.58 -5.32
C TRP A 74 -19.37 4.65 -4.80
N GLY A 75 -20.34 4.85 -5.69
CA GLY A 75 -21.75 5.07 -5.33
C GLY A 75 -21.91 6.24 -4.37
N THR A 76 -22.72 6.06 -3.32
CA THR A 76 -22.98 7.11 -2.30
C THR A 76 -21.97 7.17 -1.16
N ARG A 77 -20.84 6.44 -1.25
CA ARG A 77 -19.87 6.35 -0.15
C ARG A 77 -18.99 7.59 -0.10
N GLU A 78 -19.03 8.30 1.03
CA GLU A 78 -18.15 9.44 1.29
C GLU A 78 -16.84 8.99 1.93
N GLY A 79 -15.76 9.74 1.69
CA GLY A 79 -14.45 9.50 2.32
C GLY A 79 -13.68 8.27 1.82
N VAL A 80 -14.19 7.56 0.82
CA VAL A 80 -13.51 6.40 0.22
C VAL A 80 -12.36 6.86 -0.68
N ARG A 81 -11.13 6.58 -0.25
CA ARG A 81 -9.90 6.94 -0.99
C ARG A 81 -9.65 6.07 -2.21
N ALA A 82 -9.94 4.77 -2.10
CA ALA A 82 -9.71 3.76 -3.12
C ALA A 82 -10.76 2.65 -3.01
N VAL A 83 -11.03 1.95 -4.12
CA VAL A 83 -11.86 0.75 -4.16
C VAL A 83 -10.98 -0.44 -4.50
N ALA A 84 -11.07 -1.51 -3.70
CA ALA A 84 -10.41 -2.78 -3.97
C ALA A 84 -11.36 -3.70 -4.70
N CYS A 85 -10.95 -4.18 -5.87
CA CYS A 85 -11.58 -5.28 -6.57
C CYS A 85 -10.74 -6.53 -6.34
N ILE A 86 -11.37 -7.59 -5.85
CA ILE A 86 -10.76 -8.87 -5.51
C ILE A 86 -11.49 -9.93 -6.34
N GLU A 87 -10.74 -10.81 -6.99
CA GLU A 87 -11.28 -11.97 -7.72
C GLU A 87 -11.42 -13.22 -6.83
#